data_AF-A0A329TIJ9-F1
#
_entry.id   AF-A0A329TIJ9-F1
#
_cell.length_a   1.000
_cell.length_b   1.000
_cell.length_c   1.000
_cell.angle_alpha   90.00
_cell.angle_beta   90.00
_cell.angle_gamma   90.00
#
_symmetry.space_group_name_H-M   'P 1'
#
loop_
_entity.id
_entity.type
_entity.pdbx_description
1 polymer ?
#
loop_
_entity_poly.entity_id
_entity_poly.type
_entity_poly.pdbx_seq_one_letter_code
_entity_poly.pdbx_strand_id
1 'polypeptide(L)'
;MELFREDGCLTDEGLQALRDGQLDELGRLEAAEHLSYCDKCMDRYTALLTADVLETPPRGVHGTIMTTIWVRLMQSTYGRVAVAGVAAVLALSLWRSGAITAMLGRGCDLKTILPSQTMSTPPQELTGKPMETRQEFYHKLSGVLENLLPGKTPDAGAIPTTPKQSVT
;
A
#
# COMPACT_ATOMS: atom_id res chain seq x y z
N MET A 1 -28.25 19.13 26.62
CA MET A 1 -28.22 19.23 25.15
C MET A 1 -28.19 17.81 24.62
N GLU A 2 -29.01 17.46 23.64
CA GLU A 2 -28.85 16.17 22.94
C GLU A 2 -27.82 16.35 21.82
N LEU A 3 -26.73 15.59 21.87
CA LEU A 3 -25.65 15.68 20.89
C LEU A 3 -26.04 15.03 19.55
N PHE A 4 -26.94 14.05 19.63
CA PHE A 4 -27.42 13.26 18.50
C PHE A 4 -28.92 13.45 18.30
N ARG A 5 -29.32 13.47 17.04
CA ARG A 5 -30.73 13.45 16.61
C ARG A 5 -31.25 12.01 16.58
N GLU A 6 -32.57 11.86 16.44
CA GLU A 6 -33.22 10.55 16.30
C GLU A 6 -32.77 9.76 15.06
N ASP A 7 -32.20 10.43 14.05
CA ASP A 7 -31.60 9.78 12.87
C ASP A 7 -30.16 9.29 13.11
N GLY A 8 -29.66 9.42 14.34
CA GLY A 8 -28.30 9.03 14.73
C GLY A 8 -27.21 9.97 14.24
N CYS A 9 -27.54 11.09 13.58
CA CYS A 9 -26.56 12.11 13.17
C CYS A 9 -26.37 13.17 14.27
N LEU A 10 -25.25 13.89 14.25
CA LEU A 10 -25.08 15.05 15.13
C LEU A 10 -26.12 16.14 14.84
N THR A 11 -26.64 16.73 15.91
CA THR A 11 -27.43 17.97 15.87
C THR A 11 -26.60 19.12 15.31
N ASP A 12 -27.25 20.14 14.74
CA ASP A 12 -26.53 21.34 14.26
C ASP A 12 -25.89 22.07 15.45
N GLU A 13 -26.57 22.09 16.59
CA GLU A 13 -26.08 22.62 17.86
C GLU A 13 -24.87 21.82 18.39
N GLY A 14 -24.90 20.49 18.24
CA GLY A 14 -23.80 19.60 18.60
C GLY A 14 -22.56 19.83 17.74
N LEU A 15 -22.73 20.02 16.43
CA LEU A 15 -21.64 20.38 15.51
C LEU A 15 -21.06 21.77 15.82
N GLN A 16 -21.91 22.73 16.13
CA GLN A 16 -21.50 24.08 16.54
C GLN A 16 -20.70 24.05 17.84
N ALA A 17 -21.21 23.35 18.85
CA ALA A 17 -20.53 23.22 20.13
C ALA A 17 -19.21 22.44 20.00
N LEU A 18 -19.11 21.47 19.07
CA LEU A 18 -17.87 20.77 18.77
C LEU A 18 -16.82 21.72 18.17
N ARG A 19 -17.24 22.56 17.21
CA ARG A 19 -16.38 23.59 16.62
C ARG A 19 -15.90 24.61 17.65
N ASP A 20 -16.79 25.04 18.53
CA ASP A 20 -16.52 26.07 19.55
C ASP A 20 -15.82 25.48 20.80
N GLY A 21 -15.54 24.17 20.81
CA GLY A 21 -14.90 23.48 21.92
C GLY A 21 -15.71 23.49 23.23
N GLN A 22 -17.04 23.57 23.12
CA GLN A 22 -17.98 23.65 24.25
C GLN A 22 -18.52 22.28 24.69
N LEU A 23 -18.10 21.18 24.05
CA LEU A 23 -18.45 19.82 24.50
C LEU A 23 -17.60 19.44 25.72
N ASP A 24 -18.21 18.67 26.61
CA ASP A 24 -17.50 17.95 27.66
C ASP A 24 -16.57 16.87 27.07
N GLU A 25 -15.65 16.34 27.87
CA GLU A 25 -14.66 15.36 27.42
C GLU A 25 -15.28 14.08 26.84
N LEU A 26 -16.40 13.61 27.39
CA LEU A 26 -17.10 12.43 26.88
C LEU A 26 -17.81 12.76 25.56
N GLY A 27 -18.55 13.87 25.52
CA GLY A 27 -19.19 14.34 24.30
C GLY A 27 -18.20 14.58 23.16
N ARG A 28 -17.00 15.10 23.47
CA ARG A 28 -15.92 15.29 22.48
C ARG A 28 -15.40 13.97 21.92
N LEU A 29 -15.22 12.96 22.78
CA LEU A 29 -14.80 11.63 22.35
C LEU A 29 -15.87 10.95 21.48
N GLU A 30 -17.13 10.98 21.92
CA GLU A 30 -18.27 10.41 21.18
C GLU A 30 -18.47 11.12 19.83
N ALA A 31 -18.35 12.45 19.79
CA ALA A 31 -18.43 13.21 18.54
C ALA A 31 -17.27 12.87 17.59
N ALA A 32 -16.04 12.74 18.11
CA ALA A 32 -14.86 12.39 17.32
C ALA A 32 -14.97 10.97 16.75
N GLU A 33 -15.43 10.00 17.55
CA GLU A 33 -15.72 8.65 17.09
C GLU A 33 -16.80 8.69 16.00
N HIS A 34 -17.92 9.38 16.24
CA HIS A 34 -18.99 9.47 15.26
C HIS A 34 -18.53 10.09 13.94
N LEU A 35 -17.70 11.14 13.99
CA LEU A 35 -17.15 11.78 12.78
C LEU A 35 -16.27 10.82 11.96
N SER A 36 -15.60 9.87 12.61
CA SER A 36 -14.80 8.86 11.92
C SER A 36 -15.62 7.79 11.19
N TYR A 37 -16.88 7.57 11.61
CA TYR A 37 -17.75 6.53 11.06
C TYR A 37 -18.88 7.08 10.18
N CYS A 38 -19.25 8.36 10.31
CA CYS A 38 -20.37 8.96 9.60
C CYS A 38 -19.91 10.06 8.64
N ASP A 39 -19.73 9.69 7.38
CA ASP A 39 -19.32 10.61 6.30
C ASP A 39 -20.27 11.82 6.18
N LYS A 40 -21.57 11.62 6.36
CA LYS A 40 -22.57 12.71 6.31
C LYS A 40 -22.31 13.79 7.38
N CYS A 41 -21.93 13.39 8.59
CA CYS A 41 -21.59 14.32 9.66
C CYS A 41 -20.21 14.95 9.43
N MET A 42 -19.26 14.19 8.89
CA MET A 42 -17.93 14.69 8.50
C MET A 42 -18.03 15.78 7.42
N ASP A 43 -18.88 15.59 6.41
CA ASP A 43 -19.13 16.58 5.35
C ASP A 43 -19.76 17.86 5.91
N ARG A 44 -20.77 17.72 6.77
CA ARG A 44 -21.41 18.87 7.44
C ARG A 44 -20.42 19.63 8.33
N TYR A 45 -19.58 18.91 9.08
CA TYR A 45 -18.56 19.52 9.93
C TYR A 45 -17.49 20.24 9.09
N THR A 46 -17.01 19.61 8.02
CA THR A 46 -16.04 20.22 7.10
C THR A 46 -16.64 21.45 6.41
N ALA A 47 -17.92 21.40 6.00
CA ALA A 47 -18.63 22.55 5.47
C ALA A 47 -18.72 23.70 6.49
N LEU A 48 -18.99 23.41 7.77
CA LEU A 48 -19.00 24.41 8.85
C LEU A 48 -17.62 25.03 9.12
N LEU A 49 -16.54 24.27 8.89
CA LEU A 49 -15.16 24.78 8.99
C LEU A 49 -14.72 25.56 7.75
N THR A 50 -15.24 25.21 6.57
CA THR A 50 -14.86 25.80 5.27
C THR A 50 -15.77 26.94 4.82
N ALA A 51 -16.93 27.11 5.46
CA ALA A 51 -17.86 28.20 5.19
C ALA A 51 -17.24 29.59 5.38
N ASP A 52 -16.06 29.70 6.03
CA ASP A 52 -15.38 30.95 6.27
C ASP A 52 -14.25 31.28 5.27
N VAL A 53 -14.13 30.58 4.13
CA VAL A 53 -13.44 31.00 2.88
C VAL A 53 -13.22 29.76 2.01
N LEU A 54 -14.21 29.41 1.19
CA LEU A 54 -13.97 28.77 -0.10
C LEU A 54 -15.04 29.28 -1.07
N GLU A 55 -14.66 30.17 -1.97
CA GLU A 55 -15.45 30.46 -3.18
C GLU A 55 -15.75 29.13 -3.87
N THR A 56 -17.03 28.78 -3.96
CA THR A 56 -17.49 27.65 -4.78
C THR A 56 -16.96 27.85 -6.21
N PRO A 57 -16.14 26.93 -6.75
CA PRO A 57 -15.59 27.09 -8.07
C PRO A 57 -16.72 27.18 -9.09
N PRO A 58 -16.73 28.18 -9.98
CA PRO A 58 -17.86 28.49 -10.87
C PRO A 58 -18.16 27.40 -11.92
N ARG A 59 -17.38 26.33 -11.97
CA ARG A 59 -17.56 25.20 -12.89
C ARG A 59 -17.22 23.88 -12.20
N GLY A 60 -18.05 22.86 -12.45
CA GLY A 60 -17.86 21.51 -11.91
C GLY A 60 -16.55 20.89 -12.38
N VAL A 61 -15.53 20.93 -11.52
CA VAL A 61 -14.22 20.28 -11.72
C VAL A 61 -14.31 18.74 -11.77
N HIS A 62 -15.47 18.19 -11.43
CA HIS A 62 -15.73 16.75 -11.38
C HIS A 62 -15.46 16.04 -12.72
N GLY A 63 -15.84 16.66 -13.85
CA GLY A 63 -15.58 16.09 -15.18
C GLY A 63 -14.08 16.04 -15.54
N THR A 64 -13.33 17.06 -15.16
CA THR A 64 -11.88 17.14 -15.39
C THR A 64 -11.10 16.16 -14.50
N ILE A 65 -11.56 15.95 -13.26
CA ILE A 65 -10.92 15.00 -12.33
C ILE A 65 -11.24 13.57 -12.75
N MET A 66 -12.49 13.25 -13.11
CA MET A 66 -12.82 11.91 -13.61
C MET A 66 -12.05 11.55 -14.88
N THR A 67 -11.89 12.49 -15.82
CA THR A 67 -11.11 12.24 -17.04
C THR A 67 -9.62 12.01 -16.76
N THR A 68 -9.02 12.79 -15.85
CA THR A 68 -7.61 12.58 -15.46
C THR A 68 -7.38 11.26 -14.72
N ILE A 69 -8.31 10.84 -13.85
CA ILE A 69 -8.27 9.53 -13.19
C ILE A 69 -8.44 8.40 -14.22
N TRP A 70 -9.39 8.54 -15.14
CA TRP A 70 -9.67 7.55 -16.17
C TRP A 70 -8.46 7.35 -17.10
N VAL A 71 -7.82 8.45 -17.53
CA VAL A 71 -6.61 8.40 -18.36
C VAL A 71 -5.49 7.64 -17.65
N ARG A 72 -5.26 7.91 -16.36
CA ARG A 72 -4.23 7.20 -15.57
C ARG A 72 -4.55 5.72 -15.40
N LEU A 73 -5.82 5.38 -15.16
CA LEU A 73 -6.26 3.99 -15.07
C LEU A 73 -6.04 3.26 -16.40
N MET A 74 -6.44 3.89 -17.52
CA MET A 74 -6.28 3.32 -18.85
C MET A 74 -4.81 3.08 -19.20
N GLN A 75 -3.95 4.08 -18.99
CA GLN A 75 -2.53 4.00 -19.33
C GLN A 75 -1.82 2.84 -18.62
N SER A 76 -2.21 2.55 -17.37
CA SER A 76 -1.70 1.40 -16.61
C SER A 76 -2.16 0.05 -17.20
N THR A 77 -3.40 -0.01 -17.71
CA THR A 77 -3.98 -1.26 -18.24
C THR A 77 -3.55 -1.57 -19.68
N TYR A 78 -3.38 -0.56 -20.54
CA TYR A 78 -3.04 -0.76 -21.96
C TYR A 78 -1.74 -1.54 -22.16
N GLY A 79 -0.69 -1.26 -21.38
CA GLY A 79 0.58 -1.98 -21.48
C GLY A 79 0.46 -3.47 -21.15
N ARG A 80 -0.32 -3.81 -20.12
CA ARG A 80 -0.52 -5.22 -19.69
C ARG A 80 -1.41 -5.99 -20.65
N VAL A 81 -2.49 -5.35 -21.13
CA VAL A 81 -3.43 -5.96 -22.08
C VAL A 81 -2.75 -6.18 -23.43
N ALA A 82 -1.90 -5.27 -23.89
CA ALA A 82 -1.13 -5.45 -25.13
C ALA A 82 -0.21 -6.68 -25.06
N VAL A 83 0.58 -6.82 -23.98
CA VAL A 83 1.48 -7.96 -23.78
C VAL A 83 0.69 -9.27 -23.67
N ALA A 84 -0.38 -9.29 -22.89
CA ALA A 84 -1.25 -10.46 -22.77
C ALA A 84 -1.90 -10.84 -24.10
N GLY A 85 -2.32 -9.85 -24.90
CA GLY A 85 -2.87 -10.06 -26.23
C GLY A 85 -1.85 -10.70 -27.18
N VAL A 86 -0.63 -10.18 -27.24
CA VAL A 86 0.45 -10.79 -28.05
C VAL A 86 0.74 -12.22 -27.61
N ALA A 87 0.84 -12.46 -26.29
CA ALA A 87 1.06 -13.80 -25.76
C ALA A 87 -0.07 -14.78 -26.13
N ALA A 88 -1.32 -14.34 -26.03
CA ALA A 88 -2.48 -15.13 -26.42
C ALA A 88 -2.49 -15.45 -27.93
N VAL A 89 -2.15 -14.48 -28.78
CA VAL A 89 -2.04 -14.68 -30.23
C VAL A 89 -0.94 -15.68 -30.57
N LEU A 90 0.22 -15.59 -29.91
CA LEU A 90 1.31 -16.56 -30.09
C LEU A 90 0.91 -17.96 -29.64
N ALA A 91 0.31 -18.09 -28.45
CA ALA A 91 -0.19 -19.36 -27.94
C ALA A 91 -1.23 -19.98 -28.89
N LEU A 92 -2.17 -19.18 -29.39
CA LEU A 92 -3.18 -19.63 -30.35
C LEU A 92 -2.54 -20.01 -31.70
N SER A 93 -1.54 -19.26 -32.16
CA SER A 93 -0.82 -19.55 -33.40
C SER A 93 -0.05 -20.87 -33.31
N LEU A 94 0.61 -21.13 -32.18
CA LEU A 94 1.32 -22.39 -31.90
C LEU A 94 0.35 -23.57 -31.80
N TRP A 95 -0.80 -23.37 -31.15
CA TRP A 95 -1.87 -24.36 -31.06
C TRP A 95 -2.46 -24.69 -32.44
N ARG A 96 -2.81 -23.66 -33.23
CA ARG A 96 -3.42 -23.78 -34.55
C ARG A 96 -2.49 -24.40 -35.59
N SER A 97 -1.19 -24.10 -35.52
CA SER A 97 -0.18 -24.60 -36.48
C SER A 97 0.32 -26.02 -36.18
N GLY A 98 -0.16 -26.66 -35.10
CA GLY A 98 0.38 -27.96 -34.64
C GLY A 98 1.87 -27.90 -34.27
N ALA A 99 2.38 -26.71 -33.94
CA ALA A 99 3.80 -26.45 -33.77
C ALA A 99 4.40 -27.11 -32.52
N ILE A 100 3.56 -27.65 -31.62
CA ILE A 100 4.02 -28.47 -30.49
C ILE A 100 4.84 -29.66 -31.00
N THR A 101 4.50 -30.23 -32.15
CA THR A 101 5.23 -31.36 -32.76
C THR A 101 6.45 -30.90 -33.57
N ALA A 102 6.35 -29.76 -34.26
CA ALA A 102 7.46 -29.22 -35.06
C ALA A 102 8.60 -28.61 -34.21
N MET A 103 8.28 -28.00 -33.07
CA MET A 103 9.26 -27.45 -32.12
C MET A 103 9.93 -28.53 -31.27
N LEU A 104 9.24 -29.63 -30.97
CA LEU A 104 9.85 -30.79 -30.32
C LEU A 104 10.86 -31.48 -31.26
N GLY A 105 10.55 -31.55 -32.57
CA GLY A 105 11.48 -32.03 -33.59
C GLY A 105 12.70 -31.11 -33.80
N ARG A 106 12.49 -29.78 -33.87
CA ARG A 106 13.58 -28.79 -34.03
C ARG A 106 14.44 -28.60 -32.78
N GLY A 107 13.88 -28.76 -31.59
CA GLY A 107 14.64 -28.75 -30.33
C GLY A 107 15.57 -29.95 -30.20
N CYS A 108 15.17 -31.12 -30.71
CA CYS A 108 16.04 -32.29 -30.83
C CYS A 108 17.14 -32.11 -31.89
N ASP A 109 16.82 -31.50 -33.04
CA ASP A 109 17.79 -31.24 -34.12
C ASP A 109 18.87 -30.23 -33.68
N LEU A 110 18.49 -29.14 -32.99
CA LEU A 110 19.44 -28.17 -32.43
C LEU A 110 20.32 -28.76 -31.32
N LYS A 111 19.82 -29.77 -30.58
CA LYS A 111 20.59 -30.49 -29.55
C LYS A 111 21.54 -31.55 -30.14
N THR A 112 21.38 -31.91 -31.41
CA THR A 112 22.21 -32.92 -32.08
C THR A 112 23.43 -32.31 -32.80
N ILE A 113 23.43 -30.99 -33.06
CA ILE A 113 24.57 -30.27 -33.68
C ILE A 113 25.37 -29.45 -32.65
N LEU A 114 25.31 -29.78 -31.35
CA LEU A 114 26.23 -29.22 -30.37
C LEU A 114 26.95 -30.36 -29.64
N PRO A 115 28.28 -30.52 -29.82
CA PRO A 115 29.01 -31.54 -29.08
C PRO A 115 28.96 -31.19 -27.60
N SER A 116 28.69 -32.23 -26.80
CA SER A 116 28.75 -32.22 -25.34
C SER A 116 30.11 -31.67 -24.89
N GLN A 117 30.13 -30.42 -24.42
CA GLN A 117 31.17 -29.95 -23.50
C GLN A 117 30.59 -30.07 -22.10
N THR A 118 30.89 -31.18 -21.45
CA THR A 118 30.57 -31.42 -20.05
C THR A 118 31.75 -30.96 -19.18
N MET A 119 31.42 -30.25 -18.10
CA MET A 119 32.23 -29.91 -16.91
C MET A 119 33.27 -28.78 -17.01
N SER A 120 32.95 -27.61 -16.43
CA SER A 120 33.39 -27.24 -15.07
C SER A 120 33.01 -25.77 -14.78
N THR A 121 32.19 -25.54 -13.75
CA THR A 121 31.93 -24.20 -13.18
C THR A 121 33.20 -23.62 -12.54
N PRO A 122 33.39 -22.28 -12.57
CA PRO A 122 32.86 -21.45 -11.47
C PRO A 122 31.91 -20.34 -11.97
N PRO A 123 30.90 -19.94 -11.16
CA PRO A 123 29.90 -18.94 -11.57
C PRO A 123 30.27 -17.53 -11.09
N GLN A 124 30.79 -16.67 -11.98
CA GLN A 124 30.89 -15.21 -11.84
C GLN A 124 31.08 -14.64 -13.26
N GLU A 125 30.55 -13.50 -13.70
CA GLU A 125 29.78 -12.39 -13.15
C GLU A 125 29.29 -11.60 -14.39
N LEU A 126 28.01 -11.23 -14.48
CA LEU A 126 27.58 -9.90 -14.98
C LEU A 126 26.06 -9.70 -14.75
N THR A 127 25.76 -9.25 -13.54
CA THR A 127 25.07 -7.98 -13.28
C THR A 127 23.78 -7.69 -14.06
N GLY A 128 22.72 -8.39 -13.66
CA GLY A 128 21.40 -7.77 -13.50
C GLY A 128 20.94 -8.13 -12.09
N LYS A 129 20.92 -7.16 -11.17
CA LYS A 129 20.60 -7.42 -9.76
C LYS A 129 19.30 -8.24 -9.66
N PRO A 130 19.32 -9.44 -9.05
CA PRO A 130 18.09 -10.17 -8.81
C PRO A 130 17.25 -9.31 -7.88
N MET A 131 15.95 -9.27 -8.13
CA MET A 131 14.98 -8.80 -7.14
C MET A 131 15.35 -9.44 -5.80
N GLU A 132 15.86 -8.64 -4.86
CA GLU A 132 16.07 -9.10 -3.49
C GLU A 132 14.76 -9.75 -3.07
N THR A 133 14.83 -11.01 -2.69
CA THR A 133 13.67 -11.78 -2.22
C THR A 133 12.91 -10.88 -1.25
N ARG A 134 11.60 -10.71 -1.44
CA ARG A 134 10.75 -9.78 -0.67
C ARG A 134 11.07 -9.77 0.84
N GLN A 135 11.43 -10.94 1.37
CA GLN A 135 11.84 -11.20 2.74
C GLN A 135 13.10 -10.44 3.18
N GLU A 136 14.10 -10.35 2.31
CA GLU A 136 15.40 -9.70 2.55
C GLU A 136 15.26 -8.18 2.55
N PHE A 137 14.40 -7.65 1.67
CA PHE A 137 14.01 -6.24 1.67
C PHE A 137 13.27 -5.84 2.95
N TYR A 138 12.36 -6.68 3.46
CA TYR A 138 11.72 -6.44 4.75
C TYR A 138 12.72 -6.44 5.92
N HIS A 139 13.71 -7.33 5.90
CA HIS A 139 14.76 -7.39 6.93
C HIS A 139 15.73 -6.21 6.88
N LYS A 140 16.03 -5.72 5.67
CA LYS A 140 16.83 -4.50 5.46
C LYS A 140 16.08 -3.26 5.93
N LEU A 141 14.79 -3.17 5.61
CA LEU A 141 13.94 -2.08 6.06
C LEU A 141 13.73 -2.09 7.58
N SER A 142 13.59 -3.25 8.21
CA SER A 142 13.45 -3.33 9.67
C SER A 142 14.71 -2.82 10.37
N GLY A 143 15.89 -3.22 9.91
CA GLY A 143 17.15 -2.74 10.50
C GLY A 143 17.40 -1.25 10.25
N VAL A 144 17.02 -0.71 9.09
CA VAL A 144 17.11 0.74 8.83
C VAL A 144 16.09 1.50 9.68
N LEU A 145 14.89 0.97 9.87
CA LEU A 145 13.85 1.58 10.69
C LEU A 145 14.23 1.57 12.18
N GLU A 146 14.87 0.52 12.67
CA GLU A 146 15.42 0.45 14.04
C GLU A 146 16.53 1.49 14.29
N ASN A 147 17.32 1.81 13.26
CA ASN A 147 18.36 2.84 13.34
C ASN A 147 17.82 4.28 13.20
N LEU A 148 16.67 4.45 12.54
CA LEU A 148 16.03 5.76 12.34
C LEU A 148 14.99 6.10 13.41
N LEU A 149 14.66 5.17 14.31
CA LEU A 149 13.88 5.41 15.52
C LEU A 149 14.81 5.82 16.66
N PRO A 150 14.94 7.12 17.00
CA PRO A 150 15.66 7.55 18.19
C PRO A 150 14.82 7.19 19.42
N GLY A 151 14.96 5.96 19.92
CA GLY A 151 14.13 5.54 21.05
C GLY A 151 14.38 4.16 21.64
N LYS A 152 15.47 3.46 21.32
CA LYS A 152 15.85 2.24 22.06
C LYS A 152 17.21 2.41 22.70
N THR A 153 17.21 3.04 23.88
CA THR A 153 18.28 2.87 24.85
C THR A 153 18.42 1.38 25.17
N PRO A 154 19.57 0.73 24.94
CA PRO A 154 19.94 -0.41 25.75
C PRO A 154 20.37 0.19 27.09
N ASP A 155 19.58 -0.02 28.13
CA ASP A 155 20.06 -0.36 29.48
C ASP A 155 18.92 -0.31 30.49
N ALA A 156 19.12 -1.05 31.59
CA ALA A 156 18.29 -1.16 32.79
C ALA A 156 17.24 -2.28 32.80
N GLY A 157 17.72 -3.52 32.84
CA GLY A 157 17.03 -4.65 33.45
C GLY A 157 17.96 -5.57 34.24
N ALA A 158 19.11 -5.07 34.70
CA ALA A 158 19.97 -5.78 35.64
C ALA A 158 19.37 -5.64 37.04
N ILE A 159 18.78 -6.74 37.50
CA ILE A 159 18.29 -7.00 38.84
C ILE A 159 19.39 -6.65 39.85
N PRO A 160 19.15 -5.80 40.88
CA PRO A 160 20.07 -5.71 42.00
C PRO A 160 19.92 -6.98 42.84
N THR A 161 20.81 -7.94 42.63
CA THR A 161 21.04 -9.02 43.60
C THR A 161 21.70 -8.42 44.82
N THR A 162 20.97 -8.41 45.94
CA THR A 162 21.44 -8.13 47.30
C THR A 162 22.75 -8.87 47.62
N PRO A 163 23.76 -8.23 48.24
CA PRO A 163 24.85 -8.97 48.85
C PRO A 163 24.39 -9.49 50.22
N LYS A 164 24.21 -10.81 50.36
CA LYS A 164 24.39 -11.48 51.64
C LYS A 164 25.89 -11.51 51.91
N GLN A 165 26.37 -10.65 52.81
CA GLN A 165 27.63 -10.90 53.50
C GLN A 165 27.32 -11.58 54.83
N SER A 166 27.69 -12.86 54.89
CA SER A 166 27.82 -13.68 56.07
C SER A 166 29.17 -13.40 56.74
N VAL A 167 29.15 -13.27 58.07
CA VAL A 167 30.08 -13.87 59.05
C VAL A 167 31.59 -13.75 58.73
N THR A 168 32.32 -12.95 59.51
CA THR A 168 33.15 -13.38 60.66
C THR A 168 33.62 -12.14 61.41
#